data_AF-A0A2E5ZPL9-F1
#
_entry.id   AF-A0A2E5ZPL9-F1
#
_cell.length_a   1.000
_cell.length_b   1.000
_cell.length_c   1.000
_cell.angle_alpha   90.00
_cell.angle_beta   90.00
_cell.angle_gamma   90.00
#
_symmetry.space_group_name_H-M   'P 1'
#
loop_
_entity.id
_entity.type
_entity.pdbx_description
1 polymer ?
#
loop_
_entity_poly.entity_id
_entity_poly.type
_entity_poly.pdbx_seq_one_letter_code
_entity_poly.pdbx_strand_id
1 'polypeptide(L)'
;MPLHKKGDKRLLRAWASYDWANSVYFLVISSAIFPLYYGYICADETYLVVFGMSFKNTALISYVTALAFMFIAIWSPILSGIADYMGNKKRFMQFYCYLGSAACVGLYWFDIDNLHWGLLFYFLALVGAWSSLVFYNSYLPDIAYPEQHNKISARGFALGYIGSVLL
;
A
#
# COMPACT_ATOMS: atom_id res chain seq x y z
N MET A 1 -12.26 -17.34 14.83
CA MET A 1 -13.08 -16.21 14.32
C MET A 1 -14.30 -16.83 13.66
N PRO A 2 -15.54 -16.47 14.02
CA PRO A 2 -16.71 -17.10 13.41
C PRO A 2 -16.65 -16.90 11.89
N LEU A 3 -16.81 -18.00 11.15
CA LEU A 3 -16.81 -18.00 9.69
C LEU A 3 -18.06 -17.25 9.21
N HIS A 4 -17.92 -15.94 8.96
CA HIS A 4 -18.94 -15.18 8.26
C HIS A 4 -19.21 -15.85 6.92
N LYS A 5 -20.48 -16.13 6.62
CA LYS A 5 -20.87 -16.75 5.36
C LYS A 5 -20.61 -15.78 4.21
N LYS A 6 -20.39 -16.33 3.02
CA LYS A 6 -20.33 -15.54 1.79
C LYS A 6 -21.60 -14.68 1.67
N GLY A 7 -21.41 -13.41 1.34
CA GLY A 7 -22.47 -12.40 1.23
C GLY A 7 -22.96 -11.80 2.55
N ASP A 8 -22.34 -12.11 3.69
CA ASP A 8 -22.68 -11.50 4.98
C ASP A 8 -22.45 -9.98 4.97
N LYS A 9 -23.49 -9.21 5.30
CA LYS A 9 -23.46 -7.75 5.34
C LYS A 9 -22.34 -7.19 6.22
N ARG A 10 -22.01 -7.83 7.34
CA ARG A 10 -20.94 -7.39 8.24
C ARG A 10 -19.57 -7.58 7.60
N LEU A 11 -19.36 -8.72 6.92
CA LEU A 11 -18.12 -9.00 6.20
C LEU A 11 -17.92 -8.04 5.03
N LEU A 12 -18.97 -7.78 4.25
CA LEU A 12 -18.94 -6.83 3.14
C LEU A 12 -18.65 -5.40 3.61
N ARG A 13 -19.27 -4.96 4.72
CA ARG A 13 -18.96 -3.64 5.31
C ARG A 13 -17.53 -3.56 5.81
N ALA A 14 -17.00 -4.63 6.41
CA ALA A 14 -15.62 -4.68 6.87
C ALA A 14 -14.63 -4.61 5.70
N TRP A 15 -14.94 -5.24 4.58
CA TRP A 15 -14.19 -5.09 3.33
C TRP A 15 -14.26 -3.64 2.85
N ALA A 16 -15.44 -3.04 2.74
CA ALA A 16 -15.56 -1.64 2.29
C ALA A 16 -14.86 -0.62 3.22
N SER A 17 -14.82 -0.87 4.55
CA SER A 17 -14.07 -0.02 5.48
C SER A 17 -12.55 -0.14 5.35
N TYR A 18 -12.05 -1.25 4.79
CA TYR A 18 -10.64 -1.39 4.48
C TYR A 18 -10.20 -0.34 3.45
N ASP A 19 -11.02 -0.09 2.42
CA ASP A 19 -10.74 0.94 1.41
C ASP A 19 -10.65 2.34 2.00
N TRP A 20 -11.59 2.69 2.89
CA TRP A 20 -11.55 3.95 3.66
C TRP A 20 -10.24 4.13 4.41
N ALA A 21 -9.79 3.10 5.14
CA ALA A 21 -8.59 3.20 5.95
C ALA A 21 -7.32 3.25 5.10
N ASN A 22 -7.30 2.48 4.01
CA ASN A 22 -6.12 2.35 3.15
C ASN A 22 -5.93 3.55 2.21
N SER A 23 -6.99 4.31 1.92
CA SER A 23 -6.95 5.39 0.92
C SER A 23 -6.06 6.58 1.32
N VAL A 24 -5.90 6.82 2.62
CA VAL A 24 -5.02 7.87 3.17
C VAL A 24 -3.57 7.66 2.75
N TYR A 25 -3.13 6.41 2.71
CA TYR A 25 -1.77 6.08 2.27
C TYR A 25 -1.47 6.61 0.86
N PHE A 26 -2.37 6.36 -0.08
CA PHE A 26 -2.16 6.76 -1.48
C PHE A 26 -2.17 8.28 -1.65
N LEU A 27 -2.97 8.98 -0.85
CA LEU A 27 -2.95 10.43 -0.84
C LEU A 27 -1.65 10.95 -0.21
N VAL A 28 -1.36 10.56 1.03
CA VAL A 28 -0.28 11.15 1.84
C VAL A 28 1.10 10.72 1.33
N ILE A 29 1.32 9.42 1.14
CA ILE A 29 2.65 8.87 0.84
C ILE A 29 2.91 8.80 -0.66
N SER A 30 1.93 8.39 -1.46
CA SER A 30 2.16 8.18 -2.89
C SER A 30 2.05 9.45 -3.73
N SER A 31 1.23 10.45 -3.35
CA SER A 31 0.90 11.56 -4.26
C SER A 31 1.16 12.97 -3.72
N ALA A 32 0.79 13.29 -2.49
CA ALA A 32 0.77 14.68 -2.03
C ALA A 32 1.90 15.02 -1.05
N ILE A 33 1.89 14.44 0.14
CA ILE A 33 2.66 14.97 1.29
C ILE A 33 4.11 14.48 1.26
N PHE A 34 4.33 13.17 1.14
CA PHE A 34 5.67 12.59 1.22
C PHE A 34 6.60 13.05 0.08
N PRO A 35 6.16 13.15 -1.20
CA PRO A 35 7.00 13.70 -2.25
C PRO A 35 7.45 15.14 -1.98
N LEU A 36 6.56 15.98 -1.43
CA LEU A 36 6.89 17.36 -1.02
C LEU A 36 7.87 17.38 0.14
N TYR A 37 7.61 16.56 1.17
CA TYR A 37 8.48 16.44 2.34
C TYR A 37 9.89 15.95 1.97
N TYR A 38 10.00 14.93 1.12
CA TYR A 38 11.27 14.46 0.56
C TYR A 38 12.01 15.57 -0.18
N GLY A 39 11.30 16.31 -1.03
CA GLY A 39 11.86 17.45 -1.75
C GLY A 39 12.35 18.58 -0.83
N TYR A 40 11.66 18.81 0.28
CA TYR A 40 12.04 19.78 1.30
C TYR A 40 13.31 19.35 2.06
N ILE A 41 13.36 18.11 2.55
CA ILE A 41 14.54 17.60 3.28
C ILE A 41 15.79 17.59 2.42
N CYS A 42 15.63 17.27 1.14
CA CYS A 42 16.76 17.18 0.23
C CYS A 42 16.99 18.46 -0.60
N ALA A 43 16.36 19.59 -0.24
CA ALA A 43 16.35 20.80 -1.06
C ALA A 43 17.75 21.37 -1.35
N ASP A 44 18.65 21.28 -0.37
CA ASP A 44 20.02 21.81 -0.47
C ASP A 44 20.97 20.85 -1.19
N GLU A 45 20.55 19.59 -1.41
CA GLU A 45 21.36 18.55 -2.03
C GLU A 45 20.90 18.26 -3.47
N THR A 46 21.74 18.61 -4.45
CA THR A 46 21.46 18.27 -5.86
C THR A 46 21.69 16.79 -6.13
N TYR A 47 22.69 16.21 -5.45
CA TYR A 47 23.09 14.81 -5.59
C TYR A 47 23.15 14.15 -4.23
N LEU A 48 22.57 12.95 -4.13
CA LEU A 48 22.60 12.12 -2.93
C LEU A 48 23.43 10.87 -3.21
N VAL A 49 24.34 10.54 -2.31
CA VAL A 49 25.15 9.33 -2.40
C VAL A 49 24.40 8.20 -1.70
N VAL A 50 23.97 7.20 -2.47
CA VAL A 50 23.26 6.02 -1.97
C VAL A 50 23.97 4.77 -2.45
N PHE A 51 24.36 3.89 -1.51
CA PHE A 51 25.12 2.66 -1.78
C PHE A 51 26.41 2.91 -2.59
N GLY A 52 27.08 4.04 -2.34
CA GLY A 52 28.33 4.41 -3.04
C GLY A 52 28.13 4.99 -4.44
N MET A 53 26.87 5.16 -4.90
CA MET A 53 26.54 5.77 -6.19
C MET A 53 25.87 7.13 -6.00
N SER A 54 26.20 8.10 -6.85
CA SER A 54 25.61 9.44 -6.82
C SER A 54 24.36 9.49 -7.70
N PHE A 55 23.23 9.87 -7.11
CA PHE A 55 21.96 10.04 -7.80
C PHE A 55 21.48 11.48 -7.69
N LYS A 56 20.86 12.00 -8.75
CA LYS A 56 20.13 13.25 -8.64
C LYS A 56 18.98 13.06 -7.66
N ASN A 57 18.87 13.95 -6.67
CA ASN A 57 17.87 13.87 -5.61
C ASN A 57 16.45 13.63 -6.17
N THR A 58 16.02 14.41 -7.17
CA THR A 58 14.69 14.29 -7.78
C THR A 58 14.44 12.95 -8.48
N ALA A 59 15.50 12.29 -8.97
CA ALA A 59 15.40 11.01 -9.68
C ALA A 59 15.40 9.82 -8.71
N LEU A 60 16.09 9.93 -7.58
CA LEU A 60 16.27 8.86 -6.60
C LEU A 60 14.92 8.31 -6.11
N ILE A 61 13.99 9.18 -5.73
CA ILE A 61 12.66 8.74 -5.27
C ILE A 61 11.90 7.97 -6.36
N SER A 62 12.03 8.40 -7.62
CA SER A 62 11.39 7.74 -8.76
C SER A 62 12.00 6.37 -9.03
N TYR A 63 13.31 6.22 -8.86
CA TYR A 63 13.98 4.92 -8.97
C TYR A 63 13.57 3.95 -7.86
N VAL A 64 13.43 4.42 -6.62
CA VAL A 64 12.95 3.58 -5.51
C VAL A 64 11.50 3.15 -5.75
N THR A 65 10.64 4.04 -6.24
CA THR A 65 9.26 3.72 -6.62
C THR A 65 9.22 2.69 -7.77
N ALA A 66 10.02 2.88 -8.81
CA ALA A 66 10.12 1.93 -9.92
C ALA A 66 10.60 0.55 -9.45
N LEU A 67 11.59 0.51 -8.56
CA LEU A 67 12.07 -0.73 -7.94
C LEU A 67 10.97 -1.43 -7.13
N ALA A 68 10.18 -0.67 -6.36
CA ALA A 68 9.04 -1.20 -5.61
C ALA A 68 7.99 -1.81 -6.55
N PHE A 69 7.61 -1.11 -7.61
CA PHE A 69 6.65 -1.65 -8.58
C PHE A 69 7.19 -2.83 -9.37
N MET A 70 8.47 -2.84 -9.71
CA MET A 70 9.11 -4.02 -10.32
C MET A 70 9.06 -5.22 -9.38
N PHE A 71 9.36 -5.02 -8.08
CA PHE A 71 9.22 -6.05 -7.07
C PHE A 71 7.77 -6.55 -6.99
N ILE A 72 6.78 -5.66 -6.88
CA ILE A 72 5.36 -6.03 -6.84
C ILE A 72 4.95 -6.80 -8.11
N ALA A 73 5.35 -6.35 -9.30
CA ALA A 73 4.99 -6.98 -10.57
C ALA A 73 5.50 -8.42 -10.67
N ILE A 74 6.71 -8.70 -10.17
CA ILE A 74 7.30 -10.04 -10.18
C ILE A 74 6.67 -10.93 -9.10
N TRP A 75 6.49 -10.40 -7.89
CA TRP A 75 6.08 -11.21 -6.74
C TRP A 75 4.57 -11.39 -6.61
N SER A 76 3.77 -10.41 -7.05
CA SER A 76 2.32 -10.47 -6.88
C SER A 76 1.64 -11.67 -7.56
N PRO A 77 2.01 -12.13 -8.79
CA PRO A 77 1.39 -13.30 -9.39
C PRO A 77 1.73 -14.59 -8.63
N ILE A 78 2.98 -14.71 -8.18
CA ILE A 78 3.47 -15.88 -7.44
C ILE A 78 2.74 -15.99 -6.11
N LEU A 79 2.70 -14.89 -5.35
CA LEU A 79 2.07 -14.87 -4.04
C LEU A 79 0.54 -14.94 -4.11
N SER A 80 -0.06 -14.37 -5.16
CA SER A 80 -1.50 -14.52 -5.43
C SER A 80 -1.85 -15.98 -5.73
N GLY A 81 -1.07 -16.66 -6.58
CA GLY A 81 -1.28 -18.09 -6.86
C GLY A 81 -1.16 -18.97 -5.62
N ILE A 82 -0.20 -18.68 -4.73
CA ILE A 82 -0.08 -19.38 -3.44
C ILE A 82 -1.29 -19.09 -2.56
N ALA A 83 -1.73 -17.83 -2.48
CA ALA A 83 -2.87 -17.43 -1.66
C ALA A 83 -4.20 -18.02 -2.15
N ASP A 84 -4.37 -18.14 -3.47
CA ASP A 84 -5.49 -18.81 -4.13
C ASP A 84 -5.49 -20.30 -3.79
N TYR A 85 -4.36 -20.98 -3.94
CA TYR A 85 -4.22 -22.40 -3.62
C TYR A 85 -4.49 -22.70 -2.13
N MET A 86 -3.98 -21.86 -1.23
CA MET A 86 -4.19 -22.01 0.21
C MET A 86 -5.56 -21.51 0.69
N GLY A 87 -6.33 -20.82 -0.15
CA GLY A 87 -7.61 -20.19 0.22
C GLY A 87 -7.50 -19.15 1.34
N ASN A 88 -6.35 -18.46 1.47
CA ASN A 88 -6.02 -17.65 2.65
C ASN A 88 -5.63 -16.20 2.33
N LYS A 89 -6.18 -15.63 1.27
CA LYS A 89 -5.92 -14.24 0.82
C LYS A 89 -6.03 -13.20 1.93
N LYS A 90 -6.96 -13.40 2.87
CA LYS A 90 -7.12 -12.52 4.03
C LYS A 90 -5.82 -12.39 4.85
N ARG A 91 -5.08 -13.49 5.08
CA ARG A 91 -3.82 -13.42 5.83
C ARG A 91 -2.73 -12.68 5.07
N PHE A 92 -2.66 -12.85 3.75
CA PHE A 92 -1.75 -12.08 2.91
C PHE A 92 -2.07 -10.59 2.95
N MET A 93 -3.35 -10.23 2.78
CA MET A 93 -3.83 -8.85 2.93
C MET A 93 -3.44 -8.27 4.31
N GLN A 94 -3.65 -9.02 5.39
CA GLN A 94 -3.28 -8.58 6.74
C GLN A 94 -1.77 -8.38 6.89
N PHE A 95 -0.95 -9.31 6.41
CA PHE A 95 0.50 -9.20 6.44
C PHE A 95 0.98 -7.93 5.75
N TYR A 96 0.51 -7.68 4.53
CA TYR A 96 0.91 -6.49 3.76
C TYR A 96 0.37 -5.19 4.34
N CYS A 97 -0.83 -5.20 4.91
CA CYS A 97 -1.37 -4.06 5.66
C CYS A 97 -0.50 -3.70 6.87
N TYR A 98 -0.07 -4.69 7.67
CA TYR A 98 0.81 -4.45 8.81
C TYR A 98 2.21 -4.04 8.38
N LEU A 99 2.76 -4.64 7.32
CA LEU A 99 4.05 -4.25 6.75
C LEU A 99 4.01 -2.78 6.30
N GLY A 100 2.99 -2.39 5.53
CA GLY A 100 2.82 -1.02 5.05
C GLY A 100 2.64 -0.02 6.19
N SER A 101 1.83 -0.39 7.19
CA SER A 101 1.58 0.45 8.37
C SER A 101 2.84 0.65 9.21
N ALA A 102 3.59 -0.43 9.50
CA ALA A 102 4.85 -0.37 10.22
C ALA A 102 5.90 0.46 9.47
N ALA A 103 5.96 0.31 8.15
CA ALA A 103 6.84 1.10 7.30
C ALA A 103 6.45 2.59 7.29
N CYS A 104 5.16 2.93 7.28
CA CYS A 104 4.70 4.31 7.41
C CYS A 104 5.08 4.92 8.77
N VAL A 105 5.02 4.15 9.85
CA VAL A 105 5.55 4.60 11.15
C VAL A 105 7.06 4.83 11.05
N GLY A 106 7.79 3.95 10.36
CA GLY A 106 9.22 4.10 10.09
C GLY A 106 9.58 5.39 9.33
N LEU A 107 8.71 5.87 8.45
CA LEU A 107 8.91 7.13 7.71
C LEU A 107 8.93 8.37 8.62
N TYR A 108 8.47 8.28 9.87
CA TYR A 108 8.61 9.36 10.84
C TYR A 108 10.07 9.76 11.09
N TRP A 109 11.01 8.80 10.99
CA TRP A 109 12.45 9.03 11.14
C TRP A 109 13.17 9.29 9.81
N PHE A 110 12.42 9.58 8.75
CA PHE A 110 13.03 9.94 7.48
C PHE A 110 13.73 11.29 7.62
N ASP A 111 15.05 11.29 7.44
CA ASP A 111 15.88 12.49 7.44
C ASP A 111 17.09 12.26 6.53
N ILE A 112 17.81 13.33 6.17
CA ILE A 112 18.95 13.26 5.26
C ILE A 112 20.09 12.40 5.82
N ASP A 113 20.31 12.47 7.14
CA ASP A 113 21.30 11.63 7.84
C ASP A 113 20.89 10.14 7.87
N ASN A 114 19.60 9.84 7.75
CA ASN A 114 19.03 8.50 7.80
C ASN A 114 18.47 8.03 6.44
N LEU A 115 18.98 8.60 5.35
CA LEU A 115 18.44 8.41 4.00
C LEU A 115 18.23 6.94 3.61
N HIS A 116 19.19 6.05 3.93
CA HIS A 116 19.07 4.63 3.61
C HIS A 116 17.87 3.95 4.27
N TRP A 117 17.66 4.20 5.56
CA TRP A 117 16.53 3.67 6.31
C TRP A 117 15.23 4.30 5.85
N GLY A 118 15.24 5.60 5.58
CA GLY A 118 14.11 6.32 5.03
C GLY A 118 13.64 5.76 3.68
N LEU A 119 14.56 5.52 2.74
CA LEU A 119 14.25 4.91 1.45
C LEU A 119 13.79 3.46 1.57
N LEU A 120 14.34 2.70 2.52
CA LEU A 120 13.87 1.34 2.81
C LEU A 120 12.43 1.35 3.32
N PHE A 121 12.11 2.21 4.28
CA PHE A 121 10.74 2.33 4.79
C PHE A 121 9.78 2.83 3.70
N TYR A 122 10.19 3.78 2.86
CA TYR A 122 9.40 4.21 1.72
C TYR A 122 9.09 3.06 0.76
N PHE A 123 10.13 2.28 0.40
CA PHE A 123 9.99 1.09 -0.43
C PHE A 123 9.03 0.06 0.19
N LEU A 124 9.21 -0.27 1.47
CA LEU A 124 8.36 -1.23 2.17
C LEU A 124 6.92 -0.74 2.32
N ALA A 125 6.72 0.57 2.49
CA ALA A 125 5.39 1.17 2.55
C ALA A 125 4.67 1.02 1.20
N LEU A 126 5.36 1.28 0.09
CA LEU A 126 4.83 1.06 -1.27
C LEU A 126 4.49 -0.41 -1.50
N VAL A 127 5.44 -1.31 -1.22
CA VAL A 127 5.21 -2.75 -1.38
C VAL A 127 4.03 -3.21 -0.52
N GLY A 128 3.96 -2.78 0.74
CA GLY A 128 2.88 -3.08 1.67
C GLY A 128 1.51 -2.63 1.17
N ALA A 129 1.36 -1.35 0.85
CA ALA A 129 0.09 -0.78 0.44
C ALA A 129 -0.43 -1.37 -0.87
N TRP A 130 0.43 -1.43 -1.90
CA TRP A 130 0.04 -1.95 -3.21
C TRP A 130 -0.20 -3.45 -3.20
N SER A 131 0.64 -4.24 -2.51
CA SER A 131 0.42 -5.68 -2.41
C SER A 131 -0.83 -5.98 -1.60
N SER A 132 -1.11 -5.23 -0.53
CA SER A 132 -2.36 -5.40 0.22
C SER A 132 -3.58 -5.12 -0.65
N LEU A 133 -3.50 -4.10 -1.54
CA LEU A 133 -4.56 -3.78 -2.48
C LEU A 133 -4.82 -4.92 -3.50
N VAL A 134 -3.78 -5.61 -3.96
CA VAL A 134 -3.92 -6.80 -4.82
C VAL A 134 -4.71 -7.91 -4.13
N PHE A 135 -4.37 -8.23 -2.88
CA PHE A 135 -5.11 -9.25 -2.11
C PHE A 135 -6.51 -8.79 -1.72
N TYR A 136 -6.69 -7.50 -1.43
CA TYR A 136 -7.98 -6.90 -1.14
C TYR A 136 -8.97 -7.07 -2.31
N ASN A 137 -8.53 -6.75 -3.53
CA ASN A 137 -9.34 -6.88 -4.74
C ASN A 137 -9.67 -8.35 -5.05
N SER A 138 -8.66 -9.24 -4.97
CA SER A 138 -8.84 -10.67 -5.24
C SER A 138 -9.63 -11.41 -4.16
N TYR A 139 -9.79 -10.82 -2.97
CA TYR A 139 -10.58 -11.39 -1.87
C TYR A 139 -12.09 -11.10 -2.01
N LEU A 140 -12.49 -10.07 -2.75
CA LEU A 140 -13.90 -9.73 -2.92
C LEU A 140 -14.75 -10.88 -3.51
N PRO A 141 -14.32 -11.57 -4.58
CA PRO A 141 -15.05 -12.71 -5.13
C PRO A 141 -15.24 -13.88 -4.15
N ASP A 142 -14.36 -14.01 -3.17
CA ASP A 142 -14.41 -15.08 -2.16
C ASP A 142 -15.52 -14.79 -1.13
N ILE A 143 -15.72 -13.50 -0.80
CA ILE A 143 -16.64 -13.07 0.27
C ILE A 143 -18.00 -12.57 -0.23
N ALA A 144 -18.15 -12.25 -1.50
CA ALA A 144 -19.37 -11.65 -2.07
C ALA A 144 -19.93 -12.50 -3.23
N TYR A 145 -21.25 -12.58 -3.34
CA TYR A 145 -21.89 -13.17 -4.53
C TYR A 145 -21.77 -12.22 -5.74
N PRO A 146 -21.80 -12.73 -7.00
CA PRO A 146 -21.63 -11.91 -8.20
C PRO A 146 -22.54 -10.69 -8.26
N GLU A 147 -23.81 -10.84 -7.86
CA GLU A 147 -24.80 -9.76 -7.81
C GLU A 147 -24.48 -8.66 -6.78
N GLN A 148 -23.61 -8.96 -5.81
CA GLN A 148 -23.19 -8.02 -4.77
C GLN A 148 -21.91 -7.25 -5.14
N HIS A 149 -21.10 -7.74 -6.09
CA HIS A 149 -19.76 -7.22 -6.41
C HIS A 149 -19.79 -5.75 -6.79
N ASN A 150 -20.64 -5.37 -7.75
CA ASN A 150 -20.71 -3.99 -8.23
C ASN A 150 -21.11 -3.02 -7.11
N LYS A 151 -22.12 -3.38 -6.33
CA LYS A 151 -22.64 -2.53 -5.26
C LYS A 151 -21.63 -2.34 -4.14
N ILE A 152 -20.92 -3.40 -3.75
CA ILE A 152 -19.96 -3.33 -2.65
C ILE A 152 -18.64 -2.68 -3.09
N SER A 153 -18.18 -2.94 -4.32
CA SER A 153 -17.02 -2.28 -4.91
C SER A 153 -17.23 -0.78 -5.03
N ALA A 154 -18.37 -0.35 -5.61
CA ALA A 154 -18.72 1.07 -5.70
C ALA A 154 -18.81 1.75 -4.33
N ARG A 155 -19.34 1.03 -3.32
CA ARG A 155 -19.39 1.54 -1.94
C ARG A 155 -18.01 1.63 -1.31
N GLY A 156 -17.14 0.64 -1.51
CA GLY A 156 -15.76 0.65 -1.06
C GLY A 156 -15.04 1.88 -1.61
N PHE A 157 -15.08 2.04 -2.93
CA PHE A 157 -14.46 3.16 -3.63
C PHE A 157 -14.96 4.54 -3.15
N ALA A 158 -16.27 4.70 -2.97
CA ALA A 158 -16.84 5.93 -2.42
C ALA A 158 -16.36 6.22 -1.00
N LEU A 159 -16.27 5.19 -0.15
CA LEU A 159 -15.72 5.31 1.19
C LEU A 159 -14.22 5.60 1.17
N GLY A 160 -13.47 5.03 0.23
CA GLY A 160 -12.06 5.33 -0.01
C GLY A 160 -11.84 6.82 -0.26
N TYR A 161 -12.59 7.42 -1.19
CA TYR A 161 -12.50 8.86 -1.46
C TYR A 161 -12.83 9.73 -0.25
N ILE A 162 -13.88 9.40 0.50
CA ILE A 162 -14.21 10.16 1.71
C ILE A 162 -13.07 10.02 2.74
N GLY A 163 -12.52 8.81 2.90
CA GLY A 163 -11.37 8.54 3.75
C GLY A 163 -10.16 9.40 3.38
N SER A 164 -9.83 9.51 2.08
CA SER A 164 -8.71 10.34 1.62
C SER A 164 -8.89 11.83 1.94
N VAL A 165 -10.12 12.33 2.00
CA VAL A 165 -10.36 13.76 2.25
C VAL A 165 -10.41 14.09 3.74
N LEU A 166 -10.91 13.17 4.57
CA LEU A 166 -11.15 13.44 6.00
C LEU A 166 -9.99 13.05 6.92
N LEU A 167 -9.19 12.07 6.54
CA LEU A 167 -8.09 11.52 7.34
C LEU A 167 -6.74 12.04 6.87
#